data_AF-A0A1B6H6X1-F1
#
_entry.id   AF-A0A1B6H6X1-F1
#
_cell.length_a   1.000
_cell.length_b   1.000
_cell.length_c   1.000
_cell.angle_alpha   90.00
_cell.angle_beta   90.00
_cell.angle_gamma   90.00
#
_symmetry.space_group_name_H-M   'P 1'
#
loop_
_entity.id
_entity.type
_entity.pdbx_description
1 polymer ?
#
loop_
_entity_poly.entity_id
_entity_poly.type
_entity_poly.pdbx_seq_one_letter_code
_entity_poly.pdbx_strand_id
1 'polypeptide(L)'
;LQGTFDLKDTPDSYLHADMVLEELMDGDIIVFQKKPRENRRHLPNATEPEVSTCREYFRDLFYRVEVTFCDKMIPNDPGFTMELSTRMNYQQLGSAVAQRVGTDPARLQFFKTQTYKDSPGN
;
A
#
# COMPACT_ATOMS: atom_id res chain seq x y z
N LEU A 1 -1.42 -0.75 -15.79
CA LEU A 1 -1.79 -2.13 -15.36
C LEU A 1 -3.29 -2.35 -15.58
N GLN A 2 -3.70 -2.43 -16.85
CA GLN A 2 -5.09 -2.71 -17.22
C GLN A 2 -5.04 -3.89 -18.19
N GLY A 3 -5.22 -5.08 -17.63
CA GLY A 3 -5.09 -6.36 -18.34
C GLY A 3 -4.92 -7.49 -17.34
N THR A 4 -6.01 -8.09 -16.90
CA THR A 4 -6.00 -9.35 -16.15
C THR A 4 -6.48 -10.44 -17.09
N PHE A 5 -5.61 -11.39 -17.42
CA PHE A 5 -5.91 -12.51 -18.30
C PHE A 5 -5.95 -13.83 -17.49
N ASP A 6 -7.03 -14.60 -17.60
CA ASP A 6 -7.11 -15.97 -17.06
C ASP A 6 -6.73 -16.95 -18.17
N LEU A 7 -5.63 -17.69 -17.97
CA LEU A 7 -5.03 -18.61 -18.96
C LEU A 7 -5.90 -19.85 -19.29
N LYS A 8 -7.11 -19.96 -18.73
CA LYS A 8 -7.94 -21.18 -18.82
C LYS A 8 -8.99 -21.19 -19.93
N ASP A 9 -9.27 -20.06 -20.58
CA ASP A 9 -10.42 -19.94 -21.49
C ASP A 9 -10.08 -19.98 -23.00
N THR A 10 -8.90 -20.46 -23.39
CA THR A 10 -8.56 -20.62 -24.82
C THR A 10 -8.12 -22.05 -25.16
N PRO A 11 -8.89 -22.80 -25.97
CA PRO A 11 -8.42 -24.03 -26.57
C PRO A 11 -7.39 -23.66 -27.65
N ASP A 12 -6.12 -23.97 -27.38
CA ASP A 12 -5.01 -24.00 -28.36
C ASP A 12 -4.88 -22.81 -29.32
N SER A 13 -5.11 -21.59 -28.85
CA SER A 13 -4.63 -20.39 -29.54
C SER A 13 -3.44 -19.82 -28.78
N TYR A 14 -2.26 -19.93 -29.38
CA TYR A 14 -1.09 -19.15 -29.00
C TYR A 14 -1.45 -17.66 -29.18
N LEU A 15 -1.96 -17.03 -28.13
CA LEU A 15 -2.12 -15.58 -28.08
C LEU A 15 -0.71 -14.99 -28.17
N HIS A 16 -0.43 -14.30 -29.28
CA HIS A 16 0.80 -13.55 -29.45
C HIS A 16 0.90 -12.50 -28.35
N ALA A 17 2.08 -12.30 -27.77
CA ALA A 17 2.29 -11.37 -26.66
C ALA A 17 1.79 -9.96 -26.99
N ASP A 18 1.95 -9.54 -28.25
CA ASP A 18 1.47 -8.27 -28.82
C ASP A 18 -0.05 -8.09 -28.75
N MET A 19 -0.83 -9.17 -28.62
CA MET A 19 -2.30 -9.12 -28.47
C MET A 19 -2.74 -8.99 -27.01
N VAL A 20 -1.84 -9.24 -26.06
CA VAL A 20 -2.12 -9.30 -24.62
C VAL A 20 -1.58 -8.06 -23.90
N LEU A 21 -0.47 -7.52 -24.38
CA LEU A 21 0.17 -6.32 -23.84
C LEU A 21 -0.11 -5.15 -24.78
N GLU A 22 -0.75 -4.10 -24.26
CA GLU A 22 -0.85 -2.82 -24.96
C GLU A 22 0.57 -2.27 -25.12
N GLU A 23 1.03 -2.12 -26.38
CA GLU A 23 2.37 -1.61 -26.73
C GLU A 23 3.52 -2.46 -26.16
N LEU A 24 3.62 -3.74 -26.57
CA LEU A 24 4.73 -4.61 -26.17
C LEU A 24 6.09 -3.98 -26.51
N MET A 25 6.93 -3.83 -25.49
CA MET A 25 8.29 -3.31 -25.62
C MET A 25 9.32 -4.21 -24.93
N ASP A 26 10.58 -4.10 -25.37
CA ASP A 26 11.72 -4.68 -24.67
C ASP A 26 11.80 -4.10 -23.26
N GLY A 27 11.67 -4.96 -22.25
CA GLY A 27 11.68 -4.57 -20.84
C GLY A 27 10.33 -4.72 -20.13
N ASP A 28 9.28 -5.15 -20.84
CA ASP A 28 7.98 -5.40 -20.22
C ASP A 28 8.01 -6.52 -19.16
N ILE A 29 7.27 -6.30 -18.07
CA ILE A 29 7.23 -7.21 -16.92
C ILE A 29 5.84 -7.85 -16.80
N ILE A 30 5.80 -9.17 -16.94
CA ILE A 30 4.59 -9.96 -16.69
C ILE A 30 4.60 -10.47 -15.25
N VAL A 31 3.56 -10.11 -14.49
CA VAL A 31 3.38 -10.55 -13.11
C VAL A 31 2.21 -11.53 -13.03
N PHE A 32 2.45 -12.71 -12.47
CA PHE A 32 1.45 -13.77 -12.32
C PHE A 32 1.42 -14.30 -10.88
N GLN A 33 0.29 -14.87 -10.49
CA GLN A 33 0.10 -15.53 -9.18
C GLN A 33 -0.63 -16.86 -9.34
N LYS A 34 -0.43 -17.76 -8.37
CA LYS A 34 -1.23 -18.99 -8.28
C LYS A 34 -2.70 -18.62 -8.04
N LYS A 35 -3.62 -19.25 -8.78
CA LYS A 35 -5.07 -19.08 -8.55
C LYS A 35 -5.39 -19.50 -7.11
N PRO A 36 -6.02 -18.62 -6.30
CA PRO A 36 -6.35 -18.97 -4.92
C PRO A 36 -7.27 -20.20 -4.93
N ARG A 37 -6.99 -21.17 -4.05
CA ARG A 37 -7.88 -22.32 -3.86
C ARG A 37 -9.18 -21.82 -3.25
N GLU A 38 -10.31 -22.06 -3.91
CA GLU A 38 -11.65 -21.59 -3.50
C GLU A 38 -11.97 -21.95 -2.03
N ASN A 39 -11.46 -23.10 -1.56
CA ASN A 39 -11.70 -23.63 -0.22
C ASN A 39 -10.85 -23.00 0.91
N ARG A 40 -9.98 -22.03 0.64
CA ARG A 40 -9.13 -21.42 1.69
C ARG A 40 -9.86 -20.33 2.49
N ARG A 41 -10.95 -19.77 1.98
CA ARG A 41 -11.75 -18.71 2.64
C ARG A 41 -12.54 -19.20 3.87
N HIS A 42 -12.63 -20.51 4.10
CA HIS A 42 -13.43 -21.11 5.18
C HIS A 42 -12.59 -21.71 6.32
N LEU A 43 -11.26 -21.50 6.35
CA LEU A 43 -10.47 -21.98 7.47
C LEU A 43 -10.52 -20.96 8.62
N PRO A 44 -11.12 -21.30 9.78
CA PRO A 44 -11.34 -20.35 10.89
C PRO A 44 -10.05 -19.85 11.55
N ASN A 45 -8.89 -20.42 11.21
CA ASN A 45 -7.57 -20.08 11.76
C ASN A 45 -6.53 -19.74 10.67
N ALA A 46 -6.93 -19.31 9.47
CA ALA A 46 -5.95 -18.87 8.48
C ALA A 46 -5.33 -17.53 8.91
N THR A 47 -4.12 -17.61 9.50
CA THR A 47 -3.22 -16.46 9.76
C THR A 47 -2.63 -15.87 8.47
N GLU A 48 -2.91 -16.49 7.33
CA GLU A 48 -2.45 -16.03 6.03
C GLU A 48 -3.28 -14.81 5.59
N PRO A 49 -2.64 -13.70 5.24
CA PRO A 49 -3.34 -12.49 4.82
C PRO A 49 -4.26 -12.82 3.64
N GLU A 50 -5.45 -12.23 3.68
CA GLU A 50 -6.39 -12.16 2.56
C GLU A 50 -5.60 -12.03 1.25
N VAL A 51 -5.73 -13.02 0.34
CA VAL A 51 -4.83 -13.18 -0.81
C VAL A 51 -4.93 -11.96 -1.71
N SER A 52 -4.11 -10.93 -1.44
CA SER A 52 -4.05 -9.71 -2.23
C SER A 52 -3.59 -10.11 -3.62
N THR A 53 -4.38 -9.78 -4.63
CA THR A 53 -3.96 -10.00 -6.02
C THR A 53 -2.66 -9.23 -6.32
N CYS A 54 -1.89 -9.62 -7.34
CA CYS A 54 -0.70 -8.87 -7.79
C CYS A 54 -1.05 -7.39 -8.02
N ARG A 55 -2.24 -7.13 -8.58
CA ARG A 55 -2.79 -5.78 -8.75
C ARG A 55 -2.92 -5.05 -7.43
N GLU A 56 -3.44 -5.70 -6.40
CA GLU A 56 -3.62 -5.11 -5.07
C GLU A 56 -2.30 -4.91 -4.35
N TYR A 57 -1.33 -5.82 -4.52
CA TYR A 57 0.03 -5.65 -4.02
C TYR A 57 0.68 -4.40 -4.60
N PHE A 58 0.70 -4.23 -5.93
CA PHE A 58 1.27 -3.03 -6.53
C PHE A 58 0.48 -1.77 -6.20
N ARG A 59 -0.84 -1.88 -6.02
CA ARG A 59 -1.67 -0.77 -5.54
C ARG A 59 -1.25 -0.36 -4.13
N ASP A 60 -1.09 -1.31 -3.21
CA ASP A 60 -0.64 -1.04 -1.85
C ASP A 60 0.76 -0.41 -1.85
N LEU A 61 1.70 -1.03 -2.57
CA LEU A 61 3.07 -0.54 -2.73
C LEU A 61 3.12 0.89 -3.27
N PHE A 62 2.29 1.22 -4.26
CA PHE A 62 2.22 2.56 -4.84
C PHE A 62 1.79 3.63 -3.83
N TYR A 63 0.87 3.29 -2.92
CA TYR A 63 0.36 4.24 -1.94
C TYR A 63 1.13 4.24 -0.62
N ARG A 64 2.00 3.25 -0.40
CA ARG A 64 2.82 3.09 0.80
C ARG A 64 3.83 4.22 0.91
N VAL A 65 3.90 4.82 2.09
CA VAL A 65 4.82 5.92 2.40
C VAL A 65 5.36 5.76 3.82
N GLU A 66 6.67 5.97 3.99
CA GLU A 66 7.27 6.09 5.31
C GLU A 66 7.22 7.55 5.77
N VAL A 67 6.69 7.77 6.96
CA VAL A 67 6.57 9.10 7.55
C VAL A 67 7.25 9.12 8.91
N THR A 68 8.13 10.09 9.11
CA THR A 68 8.76 10.36 10.41
C THR A 68 7.97 11.45 11.13
N PHE A 69 7.53 11.13 12.36
CA PHE A 69 6.84 12.07 13.24
C PHE A 69 7.78 12.51 14.35
N CYS A 70 7.93 13.82 14.51
CA CYS A 70 8.72 14.46 15.57
C CYS A 70 7.80 15.25 16.50
N ASP A 71 8.04 15.17 17.80
CA ASP A 71 7.37 15.98 18.81
C ASP A 71 7.94 17.40 18.80
N LYS A 72 7.09 18.37 18.45
CA LYS A 72 7.41 19.80 18.42
C LYS A 72 7.89 20.34 19.76
N MET A 73 7.47 19.74 20.88
CA MET A 73 7.81 20.20 22.23
C MET A 73 9.21 19.73 22.66
N ILE A 74 9.81 18.78 21.96
CA ILE A 74 11.12 18.22 22.26
C ILE A 74 12.14 18.77 21.24
N PRO A 75 13.08 19.64 21.67
CA PRO A 75 14.11 20.14 20.77
C PRO A 75 14.97 19.01 20.21
N ASN A 76 15.18 19.01 18.89
CA ASN A 76 15.96 17.98 18.17
C ASN A 76 15.42 16.56 18.36
N ASP A 77 14.11 16.39 18.49
CA ASP A 77 13.50 15.07 18.57
C ASP A 77 13.80 14.25 17.29
N PRO A 78 14.50 13.09 17.41
CA PRO A 78 14.67 12.19 16.27
C PRO A 78 13.34 11.61 15.78
N GLY A 79 12.30 11.63 16.64
CA GLY A 79 10.98 11.15 16.30
C GLY A 79 10.91 9.64 16.14
N PHE A 80 9.86 9.19 15.47
CA PHE A 80 9.72 7.79 15.05
C PHE A 80 9.20 7.72 13.62
N THR A 81 9.61 6.67 12.90
CA THR A 81 9.14 6.38 11.55
C THR A 81 8.07 5.29 11.59
N MET A 82 7.04 5.44 10.76
CA MET A 82 6.06 4.40 10.50
C MET A 82 5.63 4.39 9.04
N GLU A 83 5.26 3.20 8.58
CA GLU A 83 4.65 3.01 7.26
C GLU A 83 3.16 3.35 7.32
N LEU A 84 2.72 4.19 6.38
CA LEU A 84 1.35 4.66 6.22
C LEU A 84 0.93 4.56 4.75
N SER A 85 -0.32 4.90 4.46
CA SER A 85 -0.82 5.02 3.10
C SER A 85 -1.19 6.46 2.78
N THR A 86 -0.76 6.95 1.62
CA THR A 86 -1.16 8.27 1.07
C THR A 86 -2.67 8.39 0.81
N ARG A 87 -3.43 7.29 0.88
CA ARG A 87 -4.90 7.29 0.80
C ARG A 87 -5.58 7.52 2.15
N MET A 88 -4.84 7.50 3.26
CA MET A 88 -5.41 7.69 4.59
C MET A 88 -5.96 9.11 4.73
N ASN A 89 -7.16 9.20 5.31
CA ASN A 89 -7.70 10.47 5.76
C ASN A 89 -7.12 10.85 7.15
N TYR A 90 -7.41 12.07 7.61
CA TYR A 90 -6.92 12.58 8.89
C TYR A 90 -7.30 11.72 10.11
N GLN A 91 -8.52 11.15 10.13
CA GLN A 91 -8.96 10.31 11.25
C GLN A 91 -8.19 8.99 11.29
N GLN A 92 -7.96 8.38 10.13
CA GLN A 92 -7.17 7.14 10.01
C GLN A 92 -5.71 7.39 10.40
N LEU A 93 -5.13 8.48 9.90
CA LEU A 93 -3.79 8.93 10.27
C LEU A 93 -3.65 9.12 11.78
N GLY A 94 -4.55 9.92 12.37
CA GLY A 94 -4.54 10.21 13.80
C GLY A 94 -4.69 8.95 14.65
N SER A 95 -5.56 8.02 14.23
CA SER A 95 -5.75 6.74 14.92
C SER A 95 -4.51 5.86 14.87
N ALA A 96 -3.86 5.75 13.72
CA ALA A 96 -2.64 4.95 13.55
C ALA A 96 -1.48 5.51 14.38
N VAL A 97 -1.29 6.83 14.36
CA VAL A 97 -0.25 7.50 15.16
C VAL A 97 -0.54 7.37 16.66
N ALA A 98 -1.79 7.58 17.08
CA ALA A 98 -2.20 7.45 18.48
C ALA A 98 -1.96 6.04 19.04
N GLN A 99 -2.26 5.00 18.24
CA GLN A 99 -1.96 3.62 18.59
C GLN A 99 -0.46 3.40 18.80
N ARG A 100 0.39 3.98 17.93
CA ARG A 100 1.85 3.83 18.03
C ARG A 100 2.45 4.46 19.29
N VAL A 101 1.90 5.59 19.72
CA VAL A 101 2.40 6.35 20.89
C VAL A 101 1.61 6.07 22.18
N GLY A 102 0.56 5.24 22.12
CA GLY A 102 -0.21 4.81 23.28
C GLY A 102 -1.08 5.92 23.89
N THR A 103 -1.70 6.77 23.06
CA THR A 103 -2.55 7.88 23.52
C THR A 103 -3.91 7.90 22.82
N ASP A 104 -4.79 8.81 23.23
CA ASP A 104 -6.06 9.09 22.54
C ASP A 104 -5.80 9.97 21.31
N PRO A 105 -6.34 9.66 20.12
CA PRO A 105 -6.20 10.50 18.92
C PRO A 105 -6.60 11.96 19.13
N ALA A 106 -7.57 12.25 20.01
CA ALA A 106 -8.02 13.61 20.33
C ALA A 106 -6.97 14.43 21.12
N ARG A 107 -5.90 13.79 21.61
CA ARG A 107 -4.76 14.45 22.28
C ARG A 107 -3.60 14.75 21.33
N LEU A 108 -3.72 14.41 20.05
CA LEU A 108 -2.70 14.67 19.04
C LEU A 108 -3.10 15.87 18.17
N GLN A 109 -2.17 16.82 18.04
CA GLN A 109 -2.29 17.94 17.11
C GLN A 109 -1.19 17.81 16.05
N PHE A 110 -1.60 17.60 14.80
CA PHE A 110 -0.67 17.56 13.67
C PHE A 110 -0.47 18.96 13.07
N PHE A 111 0.71 19.18 12.50
CA PHE A 111 1.08 20.41 11.80
C PHE A 111 1.46 20.09 10.36
N LYS A 112 1.11 20.96 9.42
CA LYS A 112 1.54 20.81 8.03
C LYS A 112 3.05 21.05 7.93
N THR A 113 3.72 20.31 7.06
CA THR A 113 5.13 20.53 6.72
C THR A 113 5.30 21.84 5.95
N GLN A 114 6.37 22.58 6.20
CA GLN A 114 6.76 23.73 5.38
C GLN A 114 7.76 23.30 4.30
N THR A 115 7.56 23.70 3.06
CA THR A 115 8.37 23.20 1.91
C THR A 115 9.85 23.59 1.98
N TYR A 116 10.18 24.69 2.65
CA TYR A 116 11.53 25.28 2.63
C TYR A 116 12.16 25.42 4.02
N LYS A 117 11.49 24.94 5.06
CA LYS A 117 11.96 25.00 6.45
C LYS A 117 11.63 23.71 7.16
N ASP A 118 12.63 23.13 7.82
CA ASP A 118 12.46 22.04 8.77
C ASP A 118 11.88 22.58 10.08
N SER A 119 10.63 23.03 10.01
CA SER A 119 9.89 23.55 11.15
C SER A 119 8.40 23.28 10.94
N PRO A 120 7.65 22.96 12.00
CA PRO A 120 6.21 22.74 11.90
C PRO A 120 5.52 24.01 11.38
N GLY A 121 4.60 23.85 10.44
CA GLY A 121 3.72 24.91 9.96
C GLY A 121 2.65 25.30 10.99
N ASN A 122 1.72 26.17 10.56
CA ASN A 122 0.52 26.51 11.31
C ASN A 122 -0.59 25.47 11.08
#